data_AF-A0A5J4TRV9-F1
#
_entry.id   AF-A0A5J4TRV9-F1
#
_cell.length_a   1.000
_cell.length_b   1.000
_cell.length_c   1.000
_cell.angle_alpha   90.00
_cell.angle_beta   90.00
_cell.angle_gamma   90.00
#
_symmetry.space_group_name_H-M   'P 1'
#
loop_
_entity.id
_entity.type
_entity.pdbx_description
1 polymer ?
#
loop_
_entity_poly.entity_id
_entity_poly.type
_entity_poly.pdbx_seq_one_letter_code
_entity_poly.pdbx_strand_id
1 'polypeptide(L)'
;MVEIRGDKNNLQSTERSQLTVDGFITHLSPEVLEECIKWKIDVITLPSHQSCFTQLADRGINKQFKIGMKKVYIDANADAKTRREKLLQAILEGVQQTRNIRKIKEAWEATGLQ
;
A
#
# COMPACT_ATOMS: atom_id res chain seq x y z
N MET A 1 10.58 9.28 -0.35
CA MET A 1 9.58 10.01 -1.15
C MET A 1 8.82 8.96 -1.95
N VAL A 2 7.51 8.83 -1.74
CA VAL A 2 6.70 7.88 -2.51
C VAL A 2 6.39 8.58 -3.83
N GLU A 3 6.89 8.06 -4.94
CA GLU A 3 6.54 8.60 -6.24
C GLU A 3 5.11 8.19 -6.58
N ILE A 4 4.20 9.17 -6.63
CA ILE A 4 2.87 8.94 -7.16
C ILE A 4 2.97 9.01 -8.69
N ARG A 5 2.86 7.84 -9.32
CA ARG A 5 2.91 7.69 -10.77
C ARG A 5 1.48 7.47 -11.29
N GLY A 6 0.92 8.47 -11.98
CA GLY A 6 -0.20 8.23 -12.89
C GLY A 6 0.27 7.45 -14.12
N ASP A 7 -0.56 7.36 -15.15
CA ASP A 7 -0.18 6.79 -16.45
C ASP A 7 0.82 7.70 -17.19
N LYS A 8 2.08 7.68 -16.75
CA LYS A 8 3.15 8.54 -17.28
C LYS A 8 3.53 8.20 -18.73
N ASN A 9 3.20 6.99 -19.19
CA ASN A 9 3.69 6.45 -20.46
C ASN A 9 2.70 6.63 -21.61
N ASN A 10 1.49 7.14 -21.35
CA ASN A 10 0.49 7.33 -22.39
C ASN A 10 -0.25 8.67 -22.23
N LEU A 11 0.33 9.74 -22.80
CA LEU A 11 -0.29 11.07 -22.85
C LEU A 11 -1.64 11.11 -23.61
N GLN A 12 -1.98 10.05 -24.34
CA GLN A 12 -3.26 9.87 -25.04
C GLN A 12 -4.25 9.01 -24.23
N SER A 13 -3.83 8.44 -23.11
CA SER A 13 -4.70 7.68 -22.23
C SER A 13 -5.77 8.61 -21.66
N THR A 14 -7.03 8.22 -21.86
CA THR A 14 -8.18 8.86 -21.23
C THR A 14 -8.46 8.26 -19.84
N GLU A 15 -7.74 7.20 -19.48
CA GLU A 15 -7.88 6.55 -18.18
C GLU A 15 -7.20 7.38 -17.08
N ARG A 16 -7.94 7.64 -16.00
CA ARG A 16 -7.46 8.39 -14.84
C ARG A 16 -7.16 7.41 -13.73
N SER A 17 -5.98 7.51 -13.13
CA SER A 17 -5.65 6.73 -11.94
C SER A 17 -6.45 7.25 -10.75
N GLN A 18 -6.78 6.37 -9.81
CA GLN A 18 -7.56 6.74 -8.63
C GLN A 18 -6.74 6.51 -7.37
N LEU A 19 -6.74 7.49 -6.47
CA LEU A 19 -6.18 7.37 -5.12
C LEU A 19 -7.33 7.36 -4.11
N THR A 20 -7.52 6.23 -3.45
CA THR A 20 -8.51 6.10 -2.38
C THR A 20 -7.88 6.40 -1.03
N VAL A 21 -8.47 7.31 -0.25
CA VAL A 21 -7.99 7.74 1.07
C VAL A 21 -9.05 7.44 2.14
N ASP A 22 -8.62 6.94 3.30
CA ASP A 22 -9.53 6.78 4.45
C ASP A 22 -9.78 8.11 5.14
N GLY A 23 -11.05 8.43 5.38
CA GLY A 23 -11.48 9.63 6.08
C GLY A 23 -11.38 10.88 5.20
N PHE A 24 -10.64 11.88 5.66
CA PHE A 24 -10.66 13.21 5.08
C PHE A 24 -9.51 13.45 4.10
N ILE A 25 -9.76 14.24 3.06
CA ILE A 25 -8.71 14.66 2.11
C ILE A 25 -7.55 15.39 2.80
N THR A 26 -7.82 16.01 3.94
CA THR A 26 -6.83 16.69 4.79
C THR A 26 -5.82 15.74 5.43
N HIS A 27 -6.01 14.42 5.31
CA HIS A 27 -4.98 13.44 5.67
C HIS A 27 -3.81 13.41 4.67
N LEU A 28 -4.00 13.95 3.46
CA LEU A 28 -2.93 14.17 2.50
C LEU A 28 -2.29 15.54 2.72
N SER A 29 -0.97 15.62 2.62
CA SER A 29 -0.30 16.91 2.64
C SER A 29 -0.59 17.69 1.34
N PRO A 30 -0.52 19.03 1.36
CA PRO A 30 -0.73 19.84 0.17
C PRO A 30 0.16 19.43 -1.02
N GLU A 31 1.41 19.06 -0.76
CA GLU A 31 2.37 18.64 -1.79
C GLU A 31 1.91 17.36 -2.50
N VAL A 32 1.30 16.42 -1.76
CA VAL A 32 0.76 15.19 -2.32
C VAL A 32 -0.46 15.47 -3.20
N LEU A 33 -1.32 16.40 -2.79
CA LEU A 33 -2.48 16.82 -3.58
C LEU A 33 -2.07 17.51 -4.89
N GLU A 34 -1.03 18.35 -4.85
CA GLU A 34 -0.46 18.97 -6.05
C GLU A 34 0.08 17.92 -7.03
N GLU A 35 0.76 16.87 -6.54
CA GLU A 35 1.18 15.75 -7.38
C GLU A 35 -0.03 15.01 -7.98
N CYS A 36 -1.07 14.73 -7.21
CA CYS A 36 -2.27 14.09 -7.73
C CYS A 36 -2.91 14.90 -8.87
N ILE A 37 -2.98 16.23 -8.73
CA ILE A 37 -3.49 17.13 -9.80
C ILE A 37 -2.59 17.04 -11.04
N LYS A 38 -1.28 17.20 -10.86
CA LYS A 38 -0.28 17.15 -11.94
C LYS A 38 -0.36 15.85 -12.73
N TRP A 39 -0.60 14.73 -12.03
CA TRP A 39 -0.67 13.40 -12.62
C TRP A 39 -2.09 12.94 -12.98
N LYS A 40 -3.09 13.83 -12.93
CA LYS A 40 -4.50 13.55 -13.24
C LYS A 40 -5.06 12.36 -12.46
N ILE A 41 -4.73 12.30 -11.17
CA ILE A 41 -5.17 11.25 -10.26
C ILE A 41 -6.39 11.74 -9.50
N ASP A 42 -7.49 11.01 -9.63
CA ASP A 42 -8.72 11.33 -8.93
C ASP A 42 -8.64 10.84 -7.49
N VAL A 43 -8.72 11.77 -6.54
CA VAL A 43 -8.67 11.46 -5.10
C VAL A 43 -10.08 11.19 -4.60
N ILE A 44 -10.31 9.98 -4.10
CA ILE A 44 -11.59 9.52 -3.57
C ILE A 44 -11.45 9.36 -2.06
N THR A 45 -12.16 10.20 -1.30
CA THR A 45 -12.26 10.08 0.15
C THR A 45 -13.39 9.14 0.54
N LEU A 46 -13.11 8.18 1.40
CA LEU A 46 -14.12 7.28 1.95
C LEU A 46 -14.54 7.74 3.35
N PRO A 47 -15.78 7.46 3.80
CA PRO A 47 -16.21 7.80 5.15
C PRO A 47 -15.25 7.24 6.21
N SER A 48 -14.89 8.08 7.18
CA SER A 48 -13.97 7.73 8.26
C SER A 48 -14.39 6.44 8.97
N HIS A 49 -13.40 5.63 9.36
CA HIS A 49 -13.58 4.36 10.08
C HIS A 49 -14.35 3.28 9.30
N GLN A 50 -14.63 3.50 8.01
CA GLN A 50 -15.20 2.45 7.15
C GLN A 50 -14.14 1.71 6.34
N SER A 51 -12.85 2.03 6.50
CA SER A 51 -11.75 1.39 5.77
C SER A 51 -11.80 -0.14 5.81
N CYS A 52 -12.17 -0.72 6.95
CA CYS A 52 -12.31 -2.16 7.12
C CYS A 52 -13.49 -2.78 6.34
N PHE A 53 -14.42 -1.97 5.82
CA PHE A 53 -15.55 -2.37 4.98
C PHE A 53 -15.34 -2.01 3.51
N THR A 54 -14.75 -0.85 3.23
CA THR A 54 -14.72 -0.23 1.91
C THR A 54 -13.35 -0.31 1.23
N GLN A 55 -12.25 -0.50 1.99
CA GLN A 55 -10.91 -0.52 1.42
C GLN A 55 -10.38 -1.93 1.16
N LEU A 56 -10.00 -2.15 -0.10
CA LEU A 56 -9.27 -3.33 -0.54
C LEU A 56 -7.93 -3.50 0.20
N ALA A 57 -7.32 -2.37 0.60
CA ALA A 57 -6.12 -2.37 1.44
C ALA A 57 -6.37 -3.08 2.77
N ASP A 58 -7.46 -2.79 3.47
CA ASP A 58 -7.71 -3.38 4.78
C ASP A 58 -8.21 -4.83 4.73
N ARG A 59 -9.15 -5.15 3.82
CA ARG A 59 -9.71 -6.51 3.72
C ARG A 59 -8.80 -7.51 3.01
N GLY A 60 -7.99 -7.04 2.07
CA GLY A 60 -7.12 -7.87 1.24
C GLY A 60 -5.66 -7.78 1.68
N ILE A 61 -5.05 -6.62 1.45
CA ILE A 61 -3.61 -6.39 1.58
C ILE A 61 -3.16 -6.58 3.04
N ASN A 62 -3.73 -5.81 3.96
CA ASN A 62 -3.40 -5.82 5.38
C ASN A 62 -3.71 -7.17 6.04
N LYS A 63 -4.77 -7.85 5.60
CA LYS A 63 -5.09 -9.20 6.07
C LYS A 63 -3.97 -10.19 5.71
N GLN A 64 -3.54 -10.24 4.45
CA GLN A 64 -2.46 -11.14 4.03
C GLN A 64 -1.11 -10.75 4.62
N PHE A 65 -0.83 -9.45 4.72
CA PHE A 65 0.36 -8.92 5.37
C PHE A 65 0.46 -9.40 6.84
N LYS A 66 -0.63 -9.26 7.61
CA LYS A 66 -0.70 -9.73 9.01
C LYS A 66 -0.52 -11.25 9.12
N ILE A 67 -1.05 -12.03 8.17
CA ILE A 67 -0.84 -13.49 8.14
C ILE A 67 0.64 -13.82 7.96
N GLY A 68 1.34 -13.13 7.04
CA GLY A 68 2.78 -13.31 6.83
C GLY A 68 3.60 -12.96 8.07
N MET A 69 3.34 -11.79 8.68
CA MET A 69 4.04 -11.36 9.90
C MET A 69 3.89 -12.38 11.05
N LYS A 70 2.70 -12.96 11.23
CA LYS A 70 2.42 -13.94 12.30
C LYS A 70 3.22 -15.23 12.19
N LYS A 71 3.83 -15.52 11.03
CA LYS A 71 4.72 -16.68 10.87
C LYS A 71 6.07 -16.50 11.58
N VAL A 72 6.45 -15.26 11.88
CA VAL A 72 7.71 -14.95 12.53
C VAL A 72 7.46 -14.71 14.02
N TYR A 73 8.03 -15.57 14.85
CA TYR A 73 8.04 -15.38 16.29
C TYR A 73 9.13 -14.37 16.69
N ILE A 74 8.76 -13.39 17.52
CA ILE A 74 9.69 -12.42 18.11
C ILE A 74 9.69 -12.65 19.60
N ASP A 75 10.80 -13.18 20.12
CA ASP A 75 10.98 -13.36 21.56
C ASP A 75 11.12 -11.99 22.24
N ALA A 76 10.25 -11.70 23.20
CA ALA A 76 10.29 -10.47 23.96
C ALA A 76 11.57 -10.36 24.81
N ASN A 77 12.19 -11.48 25.18
CA ASN A 77 13.37 -11.54 26.04
C ASN A 77 14.69 -11.47 25.26
N ALA A 78 14.65 -11.55 23.92
CA ALA A 78 15.86 -11.40 23.10
C ALA A 78 16.40 -9.96 23.16
N ASP A 79 17.68 -9.80 22.83
CA ASP A 79 18.30 -8.48 22.75
C ASP A 79 17.66 -7.62 21.64
N ALA A 80 17.89 -6.31 21.73
CA ALA A 80 17.27 -5.34 20.83
C ALA A 80 17.64 -5.56 19.35
N LYS A 81 18.86 -6.03 19.06
CA LYS A 81 19.30 -6.28 17.68
C LYS A 81 18.54 -7.47 17.11
N THR A 82 18.48 -8.59 17.83
CA THR A 82 17.74 -9.77 17.39
C THR A 82 16.25 -9.48 17.22
N ARG A 83 15.62 -8.75 18.15
CA ARG A 83 14.20 -8.36 17.98
C ARG A 83 13.97 -7.52 16.74
N ARG A 84 14.89 -6.60 16.43
CA ARG A 84 14.82 -5.75 15.22
C ARG A 84 14.97 -6.55 13.94
N GLU A 85 15.93 -7.47 13.90
CA GLU A 85 16.13 -8.37 12.75
C GLU A 85 14.92 -9.26 12.52
N LYS A 86 14.33 -9.80 13.59
CA LYS A 86 13.10 -10.60 13.50
C LYS A 86 11.89 -9.77 13.07
N LEU A 87 11.76 -8.53 13.52
CA LEU A 87 10.72 -7.62 13.03
C LEU A 87 10.88 -7.33 11.53
N LEU A 88 12.11 -7.07 11.06
CA LEU A 88 12.38 -6.88 9.64
C LEU A 88 12.00 -8.14 8.84
N GLN A 89 12.39 -9.33 9.32
CA GLN A 89 12.01 -10.60 8.73
C GLN A 89 10.49 -10.75 8.64
N ALA A 90 9.76 -10.41 9.72
CA ALA A 90 8.30 -10.46 9.75
C ALA A 90 7.66 -9.53 8.71
N ILE A 91 8.19 -8.30 8.56
CA ILE A 91 7.72 -7.34 7.56
C ILE A 91 7.95 -7.90 6.15
N LEU A 92 9.13 -8.45 5.87
CA LEU A 92 9.44 -9.04 4.56
C LEU A 92 8.52 -10.22 4.22
N GLU A 93 8.26 -11.12 5.18
CA GLU A 93 7.30 -12.21 5.04
C GLU A 93 5.87 -11.70 4.81
N GLY A 94 5.47 -10.64 5.50
CA GLY A 94 4.19 -9.96 5.29
C GLY A 94 4.05 -9.42 3.87
N VAL A 95 5.08 -8.74 3.36
CA VAL A 95 5.11 -8.21 1.98
C VAL A 95 5.03 -9.36 0.97
N GLN A 96 5.82 -10.42 1.14
CA GLN A 96 5.82 -11.56 0.22
C GLN A 96 4.47 -12.27 0.18
N GLN A 97 3.85 -12.47 1.34
CA GLN A 97 2.50 -13.06 1.43
C GLN A 97 1.46 -12.20 0.69
N THR A 98 1.58 -10.87 0.81
CA THR A 98 0.70 -9.91 0.12
C THR A 98 0.88 -9.96 -1.40
N ARG A 99 2.13 -10.05 -1.87
CA ARG A 99 2.47 -10.17 -3.30
C ARG A 99 1.88 -11.42 -3.94
N ASN A 100 1.61 -12.48 -3.19
CA ASN A 100 0.99 -13.70 -3.71
C ASN A 100 -0.52 -13.56 -3.97
N ILE A 101 -1.17 -12.46 -3.57
CA ILE A 101 -2.55 -12.18 -3.99
C ILE A 101 -2.56 -11.98 -5.50
N ARG A 102 -3.24 -12.86 -6.25
CA ARG A 102 -3.25 -12.87 -7.73
C ARG A 102 -3.41 -11.48 -8.36
N LYS A 103 -4.43 -10.71 -7.96
CA LYS A 103 -4.66 -9.36 -8.50
C LYS A 103 -3.56 -8.34 -8.18
N ILE A 104 -2.91 -8.47 -7.02
CA ILE A 104 -1.77 -7.62 -6.66
C ILE A 104 -0.54 -8.03 -7.45
N LYS A 105 -0.34 -9.34 -7.64
CA LYS A 105 0.72 -9.88 -8.48
C LYS A 105 0.61 -9.37 -9.92
N GLU A 106 -0.58 -9.52 -10.52
CA GLU A 106 -0.89 -9.02 -11.86
C GLU A 106 -0.66 -7.50 -11.97
N ALA A 107 -1.17 -6.73 -11.00
CA ALA A 107 -0.97 -5.28 -10.97
C ALA A 107 0.51 -4.89 -10.78
N TRP A 108 1.26 -5.61 -9.94
CA TRP A 108 2.68 -5.35 -9.70
C TRP A 108 3.51 -5.67 -10.95
N GLU A 109 3.29 -6.81 -11.58
CA GLU A 109 3.96 -7.20 -12.84
C GLU A 109 3.70 -6.15 -13.94
N ALA A 110 2.48 -5.60 -14.01
CA ALA A 110 2.14 -4.52 -14.93
C ALA A 110 2.90 -3.21 -14.67
N THR A 111 3.43 -2.98 -13.46
CA THR A 111 4.25 -1.78 -13.18
C THR A 111 5.67 -1.85 -13.75
N GLY A 112 6.17 -3.06 -14.08
CA GLY A 112 7.56 -3.27 -14.52
C GLY A 112 8.62 -2.99 -13.45
N LEU A 113 8.23 -2.81 -12.18
CA LEU A 113 9.14 -2.61 -11.06
C LEU A 113 9.69 -3.97 -10.57
N GLN A 114 11.00 -4.18 -10.74
CA GLN A 114 11.74 -5.34 -10.19
C GLN A 114 11.98 -5.17 -8.69
#